data_AF-A0AAJ1W0G0-F1
#
_entry.id   AF-A0AAJ1W0G0-F1
#
_cell.length_a   1.000
_cell.length_b   1.000
_cell.length_c   1.000
_cell.angle_alpha   90.00
_cell.angle_beta   90.00
_cell.angle_gamma   90.00
#
_symmetry.space_group_name_H-M   'P 1'
#
loop_
_entity.id
_entity.type
_entity.pdbx_description
1 polymer ?
#
loop_
_entity_poly.entity_id
_entity_poly.type
_entity_poly.pdbx_seq_one_letter_code
_entity_poly.pdbx_strand_id
1 'polypeptide(L)'
;MSQYRRSIPFDPTKAYHYVDMGRLNYHNGPGRYPFPSEDAAIRFATEHKKIAHEHYGVDREVSVLYPDGRSVSIGLTLNEGESDVL
;
A
#
# COMPACT_ATOMS: atom_id res chain seq x y z
N MET A 1 -1.55 16.57 -26.77
CA MET A 1 -0.72 15.39 -27.06
C MET A 1 -0.66 14.55 -25.79
N SER A 2 -1.37 13.42 -25.74
CA SER A 2 -1.33 12.52 -24.58
C SER A 2 -0.03 11.72 -24.62
N GLN A 3 0.92 12.04 -23.73
CA GLN A 3 2.05 11.16 -23.48
C GLN A 3 1.53 9.91 -22.76
N TYR A 4 1.31 8.84 -23.53
CA TYR A 4 0.99 7.52 -23.01
C TYR A 4 2.15 7.01 -22.15
N ARG A 5 1.77 6.45 -21.00
CA ARG A 5 2.60 5.95 -19.90
C ARG A 5 4.01 5.50 -20.34
N ARG A 6 5.04 6.04 -19.68
CA ARG A 6 6.37 5.42 -19.59
C ARG A 6 6.18 3.96 -19.18
N SER A 7 6.47 3.03 -20.08
CA SER A 7 6.68 1.64 -19.71
C SER A 7 7.83 1.62 -18.72
N ILE A 8 7.53 1.28 -17.46
CA ILE A 8 8.57 1.06 -16.45
C ILE A 8 9.42 -0.09 -17.00
N PRO A 9 10.72 0.09 -17.24
CA PRO A 9 11.56 -0.99 -17.72
C PRO A 9 11.51 -2.12 -16.69
N PHE A 10 10.93 -3.26 -17.10
CA PHE A 10 10.89 -4.48 -16.30
C PHE A 10 12.29 -5.08 -16.34
N ASP A 11 13.01 -4.93 -15.24
CA ASP A 11 14.33 -5.52 -15.06
C ASP A 11 14.16 -6.82 -14.25
N PRO A 12 14.32 -8.01 -14.86
CA PRO A 12 14.14 -9.28 -14.17
C PRO A 12 15.20 -9.53 -13.09
N THR A 13 16.27 -8.72 -13.04
CA THR A 13 17.29 -8.77 -11.99
C THR A 13 16.96 -7.89 -10.79
N LYS A 14 15.99 -6.96 -10.93
CA LYS A 14 15.58 -6.09 -9.83
C LYS A 14 14.61 -6.81 -8.92
N ALA A 15 15.08 -7.05 -7.70
CA ALA A 15 14.28 -7.37 -6.55
C ALA A 15 13.22 -6.27 -6.30
N TYR A 16 11.94 -6.61 -6.39
CA TYR A 16 10.83 -5.70 -6.10
C TYR A 16 10.24 -5.96 -4.72
N HIS A 17 9.78 -4.89 -4.07
CA HIS A 17 8.86 -4.98 -2.94
C HIS A 17 7.44 -5.02 -3.51
N TYR A 18 6.62 -5.95 -3.05
CA TYR A 18 5.23 -6.05 -3.49
C TYR A 18 4.31 -5.62 -2.36
N VAL A 19 3.37 -4.73 -2.66
CA VAL A 19 2.27 -4.44 -1.75
C VAL A 19 1.08 -5.29 -2.16
N ASP A 20 0.72 -6.21 -1.29
CA ASP A 20 -0.51 -6.98 -1.37
C ASP A 20 -1.61 -6.23 -0.64
N MET A 21 -2.67 -5.90 -1.38
CA MET A 21 -3.86 -5.28 -0.84
C MET A 21 -5.01 -6.28 -0.90
N GLY A 22 -5.62 -6.55 0.25
CA GLY A 22 -6.84 -7.34 0.38
C GLY A 22 -8.04 -6.66 -0.28
N ARG A 23 -9.21 -7.28 -0.17
CA ARG A 23 -10.45 -6.71 -0.72
C ARG A 23 -10.82 -5.42 0.00
N LEU A 24 -11.13 -4.37 -0.75
CA LEU A 24 -11.66 -3.12 -0.19
C LEU A 24 -13.19 -3.17 -0.08
N ASN A 25 -13.88 -3.57 -1.16
CA ASN A 25 -15.34 -3.67 -1.19
C ASN A 25 -15.80 -4.62 -2.31
N TYR A 26 -17.10 -4.64 -2.61
CA TYR A 26 -17.65 -5.57 -3.60
C TYR A 26 -17.15 -5.32 -5.03
N HIS A 27 -16.84 -4.07 -5.37
CA HIS A 27 -16.28 -3.67 -6.67
C HIS A 27 -14.76 -3.76 -6.73
N ASN A 28 -14.09 -3.55 -5.60
CA ASN A 28 -12.65 -3.41 -5.51
C ASN A 28 -12.06 -4.64 -4.80
N GLY A 29 -11.71 -5.63 -5.63
CA GLY A 29 -11.07 -6.87 -5.21
C GLY A 29 -9.64 -6.69 -4.69
N PRO A 30 -8.98 -7.80 -4.33
CA PRO A 30 -7.56 -7.79 -3.95
C PRO A 30 -6.68 -7.39 -5.14
N GLY A 31 -5.50 -6.83 -4.85
CA GLY A 31 -4.53 -6.41 -5.87
C GLY A 31 -3.10 -6.41 -5.35
N ARG A 32 -2.14 -6.63 -6.26
CA ARG A 32 -0.70 -6.66 -5.97
C ARG A 32 0.03 -5.59 -6.77
N TYR A 33 0.90 -4.81 -6.11
CA TYR A 33 1.54 -3.63 -6.70
C TYR A 33 3.06 -3.68 -6.48
N PRO A 34 3.90 -3.69 -7.54
CA PRO A 34 5.35 -3.72 -7.40
C PRO A 34 5.94 -2.33 -7.16
N PHE A 35 6.94 -2.24 -6.30
CA PHE A 35 7.71 -1.05 -6.00
C PHE A 35 9.22 -1.35 -6.02
N PRO A 36 10.04 -0.49 -6.64
CA PRO A 36 11.50 -0.66 -6.66
C PRO A 36 12.17 -0.20 -5.35
N SER A 37 11.42 0.45 -4.45
CA SER A 37 11.90 0.98 -3.18
C SER A 37 10.99 0.52 -2.04
N GLU A 38 11.61 0.08 -0.94
CA GLU A 38 10.92 -0.28 0.30
C GLU A 38 10.09 0.87 0.84
N ASP A 39 10.69 2.06 0.97
CA ASP A 39 10.02 3.25 1.52
C ASP A 39 8.77 3.62 0.70
N ALA A 40 8.84 3.46 -0.63
CA ALA A 40 7.69 3.69 -1.49
C ALA A 40 6.57 2.64 -1.27
N ALA A 41 6.94 1.37 -1.09
CA ALA A 41 5.98 0.30 -0.78
C ALA A 41 5.29 0.54 0.56
N ILE A 42 6.06 0.89 1.60
CA ILE A 42 5.55 1.14 2.95
C ILE A 42 4.61 2.35 2.94
N ARG A 43 5.01 3.48 2.36
CA ARG A 43 4.15 4.68 2.27
C ARG A 43 2.85 4.38 1.54
N PHE A 44 2.93 3.69 0.41
CA PHE A 44 1.73 3.31 -0.34
C PHE A 44 0.81 2.39 0.49
N ALA A 45 1.39 1.41 1.19
CA ALA A 45 0.65 0.48 2.01
C ALA A 45 -0.04 1.19 3.20
N THR A 46 0.68 2.06 3.91
CA THR A 46 0.15 2.86 5.03
C THR A 46 -0.98 3.78 4.58
N GLU A 47 -0.82 4.49 3.46
CA GLU A 47 -1.89 5.40 3.01
C GLU A 47 -3.11 4.67 2.49
N HIS A 48 -2.96 3.53 1.84
CA HIS A 48 -4.13 2.75 1.46
C HIS A 48 -4.84 2.12 2.66
N LYS A 49 -4.12 1.78 3.73
CA LYS A 49 -4.68 1.34 5.00
C LYS A 49 -5.52 2.48 5.64
N LYS A 50 -4.95 3.68 5.71
CA LYS A 50 -5.60 4.87 6.25
C LYS A 50 -6.84 5.28 5.44
N ILE A 51 -6.71 5.38 4.12
CA ILE A 51 -7.83 5.72 3.22
C ILE A 51 -8.97 4.71 3.33
N ALA A 52 -8.66 3.41 3.43
CA ALA A 52 -9.68 2.38 3.61
C ALA A 52 -10.50 2.60 4.90
N HIS A 53 -9.82 2.97 5.99
CA HIS A 53 -10.49 3.27 7.25
C HIS A 53 -11.28 4.58 7.20
N GLU A 54 -10.65 5.68 6.79
CA GLU A 54 -11.24 7.02 6.83
C GLU A 54 -12.40 7.20 5.84
N HIS A 55 -12.27 6.67 4.62
CA HIS A 55 -13.26 6.89 3.57
C HIS A 55 -14.26 5.76 3.39
N TYR A 56 -13.90 4.52 3.76
CA TYR A 56 -14.75 3.35 3.56
C TYR A 56 -15.16 2.69 4.88
N GLY A 57 -14.63 3.13 6.03
CA GLY A 57 -14.95 2.55 7.33
C GLY A 57 -14.48 1.10 7.51
N VAL A 58 -13.48 0.66 6.72
CA VAL A 58 -13.00 -0.73 6.75
C VAL A 58 -11.53 -0.80 7.09
N ASP A 59 -11.18 -1.77 7.93
CA ASP A 59 -9.79 -2.17 8.13
C ASP A 59 -9.36 -3.14 7.02
N ARG A 60 -8.86 -2.58 5.91
CA ARG A 60 -8.42 -3.36 4.76
C ARG A 60 -7.13 -4.11 5.10
N GLU A 61 -7.05 -5.40 4.77
CA GLU A 61 -5.79 -6.14 4.85
C GLU A 61 -4.77 -5.56 3.86
N VAL A 62 -3.58 -5.20 4.34
CA VAL A 62 -2.49 -4.70 3.51
C VAL A 62 -1.17 -5.26 4.04
N SER A 63 -0.33 -5.80 3.17
CA SER A 63 0.98 -6.33 3.53
C SER A 63 2.05 -5.99 2.50
N VAL A 64 3.29 -5.83 2.95
CA VAL A 64 4.48 -5.62 2.11
C VAL A 64 5.29 -6.91 2.09
N LEU A 65 5.42 -7.51 0.90
CA LEU A 65 6.29 -8.64 0.61
C LEU A 65 7.65 -8.11 0.14
N TYR A 66 8.69 -8.49 0.85
CA TYR A 66 10.08 -8.16 0.56
C TYR A 66 10.69 -9.12 -0.45
N PRO A 67 11.74 -8.71 -1.17
CA PRO A 67 12.45 -9.57 -2.11
C PRO A 67 13.03 -10.85 -1.50
N ASP A 68 13.32 -10.83 -0.20
CA ASP A 68 13.83 -11.97 0.56
C ASP A 68 12.73 -12.95 1.00
N GLY A 69 11.48 -12.69 0.62
CA GLY A 69 10.31 -13.52 0.95
C GLY A 69 9.67 -13.20 2.29
N ARG A 70 10.21 -12.26 3.09
CA ARG A 70 9.54 -11.78 4.30
C ARG A 70 8.29 -10.99 3.94
N SER A 71 7.23 -11.11 4.74
CA SER A 71 6.03 -10.29 4.59
C SER A 71 5.69 -9.61 5.91
N VAL A 72 5.32 -8.32 5.83
CA VAL A 72 4.93 -7.50 6.98
C VAL A 72 3.52 -6.98 6.74
N SER A 73 2.61 -7.25 7.67
CA SER A 73 1.26 -6.67 7.66
C SER A 73 1.30 -5.25 8.18
N ILE A 74 0.62 -4.34 7.49
CA ILE A 74 0.48 -2.95 7.91
C ILE A 74 -0.74 -2.85 8.84
N GLY A 75 -0.49 -2.43 10.08
CA GLY A 75 -1.53 -2.10 11.04
C GLY A 75 -2.06 -0.69 10.85
N LEU A 76 -3.26 -0.43 11.36
CA LEU A 76 -3.82 0.92 11.42
C LEU A 76 -3.27 1.61 12.67
N THR A 77 -2.41 2.62 12.48
CA THR A 77 -1.97 3.48 13.59
C THR A 77 -3.01 4.58 13.74
N LEU A 78 -3.95 4.41 14.68
CA LEU A 78 -4.85 5.47 15.09
C LEU A 78 -4.03 6.45 15.92
N ASN A 79 -3.67 7.60 15.35
CA ASN A 79 -3.20 8.72 16.16
C ASN A 79 -4.41 9.24 16.94
N GLU A 80 -4.56 8.81 18.19
CA GLU A 80 -5.49 9.43 19.12
C GLU A 80 -5.12 10.92 19.22
N GLY A 81 -6.09 11.78 18.93
CA GLY A 81 -5.85 13.20 18.68
C GLY A 81 -5.08 13.90 19.79
N GLU A 82 -4.18 14.79 19.37
CA GLU A 82 -3.84 15.96 20.18
C GLU A 82 -5.15 16.64 20.57
N SER A 83 -5.55 16.41 21.81
CA SER A 83 -6.66 17.11 22.43
C SER A 83 -6.11 18.49 22.79
N ASP A 84 -6.44 19.48 21.98
CA ASP A 84 -6.35 20.90 22.33
C ASP A 84 -7.16 21.11 23.61
N VAL A 85 -6.49 21.08 24.76
CA VAL A 85 -7.07 21.50 26.04
C VAL A 85 -6.91 23.01 26.10
N LEU A 86 -8.01 23.70 25.76
CA LEU A 86 -8.24 25.12 26.04
C LEU A 86 -8.25 25.40 27.55
#